data_AF-S6WIN1-F1
#
_entry.id   AF-S6WIN1-F1
#
_cell.length_a   1.000
_cell.length_b   1.000
_cell.length_c   1.000
_cell.angle_alpha   90.00
_cell.angle_beta   90.00
_cell.angle_gamma   90.00
#
_symmetry.space_group_name_H-M   'P 1'
#
loop_
_entity.id
_entity.type
_entity.pdbx_description
1 polymer ?
#
loop_
_entity_poly.entity_id
_entity_poly.type
_entity_poly.pdbx_seq_one_letter_code
_entity_poly.pdbx_strand_id
1 'polypeptide(L)'
;VVAVLFLLALFFAPLAGSVPAFATAPALLFVAVLMASGLAEIDWDDITIAAPVVITALAMPFTYSIANGIAFGFISWTAIKVLSGRWRELNSALVILSILFVIKLGWFNA
;
A
#
# COMPACT_ATOMS: atom_id res chain seq x y z
N VAL A 1 -13.19 -8.37 -19.44
CA VAL A 1 -13.89 -8.96 -18.26
C VAL A 1 -14.12 -7.93 -17.17
N VAL A 2 -13.08 -7.29 -16.63
CA VAL A 2 -13.21 -6.28 -15.54
C VAL A 2 -14.17 -5.13 -15.90
N ALA A 3 -14.06 -4.55 -17.09
CA ALA A 3 -14.95 -3.46 -17.53
C ALA A 3 -16.43 -3.86 -17.58
N VAL A 4 -16.73 -5.11 -17.98
CA VAL A 4 -18.11 -5.62 -18.06
C VAL A 4 -18.66 -5.87 -16.66
N LEU A 5 -17.87 -6.44 -15.76
CA LEU A 5 -18.26 -6.63 -14.36
C LEU A 5 -18.46 -5.29 -13.64
N PHE A 6 -17.65 -4.28 -13.95
CA PHE A 6 -17.80 -2.92 -13.41
C PHE A 6 -19.09 -2.25 -13.91
N LEU A 7 -19.44 -2.43 -15.19
CA LEU A 7 -20.72 -2.00 -15.74
C LEU A 7 -21.92 -2.67 -15.06
N LEU A 8 -21.84 -3.98 -14.80
CA LEU A 8 -22.88 -4.69 -14.06
C LEU A 8 -22.97 -4.23 -12.60
N ALA A 9 -21.85 -3.93 -11.95
CA ALA A 9 -21.82 -3.43 -10.57
C ALA A 9 -22.55 -2.08 -10.43
N LEU A 10 -22.49 -1.19 -11.43
CA LEU A 10 -23.22 0.08 -11.44
C LEU A 10 -24.74 -0.12 -11.35
N PHE A 11 -25.28 -1.18 -11.96
CA PHE A 11 -26.70 -1.52 -11.87
C PHE A 11 -27.11 -1.99 -10.46
N PHE A 12 -26.22 -2.70 -9.75
CA PHE A 12 -26.45 -3.19 -8.39
C PHE A 12 -26.03 -2.18 -7.29
N ALA A 13 -25.35 -1.09 -7.64
CA ALA A 13 -24.93 -0.04 -6.71
C ALA A 13 -26.05 0.48 -5.78
N PRO A 14 -27.32 0.65 -6.22
CA PRO A 14 -28.40 1.09 -5.35
C PRO A 14 -28.69 0.12 -4.19
N LEU A 15 -28.46 -1.18 -4.38
CA LEU A 15 -28.66 -2.18 -3.32
C LEU A 15 -27.64 -1.99 -2.18
N ALA A 16 -26.40 -1.63 -2.49
CA ALA A 16 -25.39 -1.32 -1.48
C ALA A 16 -25.81 -0.11 -0.62
N GLY A 17 -26.51 0.88 -1.20
CA GLY A 17 -27.03 2.04 -0.49
C GLY A 17 -28.19 1.75 0.47
N SER A 18 -28.85 0.59 0.34
CA SER A 18 -29.90 0.15 1.27
C SER A 18 -29.36 -0.37 2.61
N VAL A 19 -28.06 -0.65 2.68
CA VAL A 19 -27.42 -1.18 3.88
C VAL A 19 -27.28 -0.07 4.93
N PRO A 20 -27.75 -0.27 6.17
CA PRO A 20 -27.59 0.72 7.22
C PRO A 20 -26.13 1.05 7.52
N ALA A 21 -25.82 2.31 7.78
CA ALA A 21 -24.44 2.76 8.01
C ALA A 21 -23.77 2.10 9.22
N PHE A 22 -24.52 1.69 10.25
CA PHE A 22 -23.97 0.98 11.40
C PHE A 22 -23.52 -0.45 11.06
N ALA A 23 -24.04 -1.05 9.98
CA ALA A 23 -23.67 -2.39 9.55
C ALA A 23 -22.34 -2.43 8.76
N THR A 24 -21.84 -1.28 8.29
CA THR A 24 -20.59 -1.21 7.52
C THR A 24 -19.34 -1.29 8.41
N ALA A 25 -19.40 -0.74 9.62
CA ALA A 25 -18.29 -0.75 10.57
C ALA A 25 -17.75 -2.18 10.91
N PRO A 26 -18.59 -3.15 11.34
CA PRO A 26 -18.10 -4.51 11.60
C PRO A 26 -17.60 -5.22 10.33
N ALA A 27 -18.20 -4.93 9.17
CA ALA A 27 -17.72 -5.46 7.90
C ALA A 27 -16.31 -4.94 7.54
N LEU A 28 -16.07 -3.63 7.73
CA LEU A 28 -14.75 -3.03 7.51
C LEU A 28 -13.70 -3.56 8.50
N LEU A 29 -14.07 -3.79 9.76
CA LEU A 29 -13.17 -4.42 10.75
C LEU A 29 -12.74 -5.81 10.29
N PHE A 30 -13.69 -6.63 9.85
CA PHE A 30 -13.41 -7.98 9.35
C PHE A 30 -12.49 -7.95 8.11
N VAL A 31 -12.76 -7.05 7.16
CA VAL A 31 -11.89 -6.86 5.98
C VAL A 31 -10.50 -6.41 6.39
N ALA A 32 -10.35 -5.51 7.37
CA ALA A 32 -9.05 -5.08 7.86
C ALA A 32 -8.24 -6.25 8.44
N VAL A 33 -8.87 -7.15 9.21
CA VAL A 33 -8.23 -8.36 9.71
C VAL A 33 -7.81 -9.29 8.58
N LEU A 34 -8.65 -9.46 7.56
CA LEU A 34 -8.31 -10.26 6.37
C LEU A 34 -7.12 -9.65 5.61
N MET A 35 -7.06 -8.34 5.44
CA MET A 35 -5.96 -7.68 4.74
C MET A 35 -4.64 -7.74 5.55
N ALA A 36 -4.73 -7.68 6.87
CA ALA A 36 -3.55 -7.80 7.75
C ALA A 36 -2.89 -9.19 7.64
N SER A 37 -3.62 -10.23 7.24
CA SER A 37 -3.04 -11.57 7.03
C SER A 37 -1.91 -11.59 6.00
N GLY A 38 -1.90 -10.67 5.03
CA GLY A 38 -0.81 -10.56 4.05
C GLY A 38 0.54 -10.21 4.68
N LEU A 39 0.56 -9.65 5.90
CA LEU A 39 1.81 -9.42 6.64
C LEU A 39 2.46 -10.73 7.10
N ALA A 40 1.70 -11.82 7.22
CA ALA A 40 2.23 -13.13 7.61
C ALA A 40 3.03 -13.81 6.48
N GLU A 41 2.83 -13.40 5.23
CA GLU A 41 3.54 -13.94 4.06
C GLU A 41 4.90 -13.28 3.83
N ILE A 42 5.27 -12.30 4.65
CA ILE A 42 6.49 -11.53 4.51
C ILE A 42 7.65 -12.30 5.15
N ASP A 43 8.80 -12.28 4.48
CA ASP A 43 10.05 -12.80 5.04
C ASP A 43 10.58 -11.84 6.11
N TRP A 44 10.32 -12.20 7.37
CA TRP A 44 10.72 -11.42 8.54
C TRP A 44 12.17 -11.63 8.95
N ASP A 45 12.83 -12.69 8.46
CA ASP A 45 14.23 -12.98 8.76
C ASP A 45 15.17 -12.06 7.96
N ASP A 46 14.74 -11.62 6.77
CA ASP A 46 15.47 -10.62 6.00
C ASP A 46 15.10 -9.18 6.41
N ILE A 47 15.97 -8.55 7.21
CA ILE A 47 15.80 -7.16 7.64
C ILE A 47 15.70 -6.17 6.48
N THR A 48 16.27 -6.49 5.32
CA THR A 48 16.20 -5.64 4.13
C THR A 48 14.82 -5.65 3.47
N ILE A 49 13.97 -6.60 3.85
CA ILE A 49 12.56 -6.72 3.44
C ILE A 49 11.65 -6.25 4.59
N ALA A 50 11.91 -6.70 5.81
CA ALA A 50 11.10 -6.37 6.98
C ALA A 50 11.10 -4.88 7.32
N ALA A 51 12.25 -4.20 7.25
CA ALA A 51 12.33 -2.78 7.60
C ALA A 51 11.48 -1.86 6.68
N PRO A 52 11.58 -1.95 5.34
CA PRO A 52 10.68 -1.20 4.45
C PRO A 52 9.20 -1.49 4.68
N VAL A 53 8.83 -2.76 4.91
CA VAL A 53 7.45 -3.18 5.17
C VAL A 53 6.90 -2.50 6.42
N VAL A 54 7.65 -2.52 7.52
CA VAL A 54 7.26 -1.87 8.78
C VAL A 54 7.10 -0.36 8.59
N ILE A 55 8.05 0.28 7.88
CA ILE A 55 7.95 1.71 7.56
C ILE A 55 6.67 2.00 6.78
N THR A 56 6.36 1.18 5.77
CA THR A 56 5.15 1.33 4.95
C THR A 56 3.88 1.19 5.78
N ALA A 57 3.80 0.15 6.60
CA ALA A 57 2.64 -0.16 7.43
C ALA A 57 2.36 0.92 8.48
N LEU A 58 3.41 1.53 9.04
CA LEU A 58 3.28 2.62 10.02
C LEU A 58 3.07 3.98 9.36
N ALA A 59 3.70 4.24 8.21
CA ALA A 59 3.58 5.52 7.52
C ALA A 59 2.16 5.76 6.99
N MET A 60 1.43 4.74 6.55
CA MET A 60 0.05 4.90 6.07
C MET A 60 -0.89 5.54 7.11
N PRO A 61 -1.06 5.00 8.34
CA PRO A 61 -1.91 5.62 9.35
C PRO A 61 -1.35 6.96 9.83
N PHE A 62 -0.04 7.11 9.97
CA PHE A 62 0.54 8.38 10.43
C PHE A 62 0.41 9.54 9.45
N THR A 63 0.39 9.24 8.14
CA THR A 63 0.21 10.25 7.09
C THR A 63 -1.25 10.46 6.71
N TYR A 64 -2.18 9.69 7.30
CA TYR A 64 -3.59 9.63 6.91
C TYR A 64 -3.81 9.44 5.40
N SER A 65 -2.81 8.86 4.71
CA SER A 65 -2.76 8.77 3.26
C SER A 65 -2.08 7.47 2.85
N ILE A 66 -2.86 6.56 2.27
CA ILE A 66 -2.35 5.30 1.72
C ILE A 66 -1.28 5.58 0.67
N ALA A 67 -1.50 6.59 -0.18
CA ALA A 67 -0.57 6.96 -1.24
C ALA A 67 0.79 7.44 -0.69
N ASN A 68 0.78 8.28 0.36
CA ASN A 68 2.04 8.75 0.95
C ASN A 68 2.74 7.63 1.74
N GLY A 69 1.99 6.78 2.45
CA GLY A 69 2.56 5.61 3.12
C GLY A 69 3.25 4.64 2.16
N ILE A 70 2.62 4.34 1.02
CA ILE A 70 3.23 3.51 -0.05
C ILE A 70 4.48 4.20 -0.62
N ALA A 71 4.45 5.52 -0.81
CA ALA A 71 5.59 6.28 -1.30
C ALA A 71 6.81 6.11 -0.36
N PHE A 72 6.63 6.29 0.95
CA PHE A 72 7.68 6.05 1.94
C PHE A 72 8.17 4.59 1.92
N GLY A 73 7.27 3.65 1.67
CA GLY A 73 7.60 2.25 1.48
C GLY A 73 8.55 1.96 0.32
N PHE A 74 8.27 2.49 -0.87
CA PHE A 74 9.14 2.30 -2.02
C PHE A 74 10.49 3.03 -1.88
N ILE A 75 10.48 4.23 -1.29
CA ILE A 75 11.70 4.97 -1.02
C ILE A 75 12.60 4.19 -0.05
N SER A 76 12.03 3.71 1.07
CA SER A 76 12.78 2.93 2.05
C SER A 76 13.25 1.59 1.49
N TRP A 77 12.44 0.89 0.69
CA TRP A 77 12.84 -0.33 -0.02
C TRP A 77 14.06 -0.09 -0.90
N THR A 78 14.00 0.94 -1.75
CA THR A 78 15.10 1.28 -2.65
C THR A 78 16.34 1.65 -1.85
N ALA A 79 16.22 2.58 -0.89
CA ALA A 79 17.35 3.04 -0.08
C ALA A 79 18.03 1.89 0.67
N ILE A 80 17.26 1.00 1.33
CA ILE A 80 17.81 -0.10 2.12
C ILE A 80 18.50 -1.13 1.22
N LYS A 81 17.91 -1.53 0.10
CA LYS A 81 18.51 -2.48 -0.83
C LYS A 81 19.77 -1.92 -1.52
N VAL A 82 19.77 -0.62 -1.83
CA VAL A 82 20.94 0.12 -2.34
C VAL A 82 22.08 0.11 -1.32
N LEU A 83 21.81 0.51 -0.08
CA LEU A 83 22.81 0.58 0.99
C LEU A 83 23.32 -0.80 1.41
N SER A 84 22.50 -1.84 1.26
CA SER A 84 22.86 -3.23 1.54
C SER A 84 23.60 -3.93 0.39
N GLY A 85 23.87 -3.23 -0.72
CA GLY A 85 24.57 -3.77 -1.90
C GLY A 85 23.74 -4.76 -2.73
N ARG A 86 22.43 -4.89 -2.49
CA ARG A 86 21.53 -5.86 -3.14
C ARG A 86 20.85 -5.28 -4.38
N TRP A 87 21.65 -4.72 -5.29
CA TRP A 87 21.17 -4.04 -6.50
C TRP A 87 20.37 -4.95 -7.45
N ARG A 88 20.65 -6.26 -7.43
CA ARG A 88 20.00 -7.24 -8.31
C ARG A 88 18.52 -7.47 -7.99
N GLU A 89 18.08 -7.12 -6.80
CA GLU A 89 16.68 -7.26 -6.36
C GLU A 89 15.85 -6.01 -6.69
N LEU A 90 16.48 -4.96 -7.21
CA LEU A 90 15.81 -3.72 -7.59
C LEU A 90 15.25 -3.82 -9.02
N ASN A 91 13.94 -3.71 -9.13
CA ASN A 91 13.28 -3.52 -10.42
C ASN A 91 13.43 -2.06 -10.88
N SER A 92 13.81 -1.83 -12.14
CA SER A 92 13.94 -0.49 -12.73
C SER A 92 12.69 0.37 -12.56
N ALA A 93 11.49 -0.22 -12.63
CA ALA A 93 10.23 0.50 -12.40
C ALA A 93 10.11 1.02 -10.96
N LEU A 94 10.53 0.22 -9.98
CA LEU A 94 10.49 0.58 -8.56
C LEU A 94 11.47 1.71 -8.26
N VAL A 95 12.67 1.69 -8.86
CA VAL A 95 13.66 2.75 -8.72
C VAL A 95 13.14 4.07 -9.31
N ILE A 96 12.60 4.04 -10.53
CA ILE A 96 12.01 5.23 -11.16
C ILE A 96 10.88 5.78 -10.28
N LEU A 97 9.98 4.92 -9.82
CA LEU A 97 8.85 5.33 -9.00
C LEU A 97 9.30 5.92 -7.65
N SER A 98 10.33 5.34 -7.03
CA SER A 98 10.91 5.86 -5.80
C SER A 98 11.54 7.24 -6.00
N ILE A 99 12.28 7.45 -7.09
CA ILE A 99 12.83 8.77 -7.43
C ILE A 99 11.71 9.80 -7.64
N LEU A 100 10.65 9.43 -8.36
CA LEU A 100 9.49 10.29 -8.56
C LEU A 100 8.80 10.64 -7.23
N PHE A 101 8.68 9.69 -6.32
CA PHE A 101 8.11 9.94 -4.99
C PHE A 101 9.00 10.82 -4.10
N VAL A 102 10.33 10.67 -4.18
CA VAL A 102 11.27 11.59 -3.51
C VAL A 102 11.08 13.01 -4.04
N ILE A 103 10.97 13.19 -5.35
CA ILE A 103 10.73 14.50 -5.96
C ILE A 103 9.38 15.07 -5.51
N LYS A 104 8.31 14.25 -5.54
CA LYS A 104 6.98 14.67 -5.09
C LYS A 104 6.99 15.14 -3.64
N LEU A 105 7.56 14.34 -2.73
CA LEU A 105 7.55 14.64 -1.29
C LEU A 105 8.52 15.78 -0.92
N GLY A 106 9.68 15.85 -1.57
CA GLY A 106 10.71 16.85 -1.26
C GLY A 106 10.51 18.20 -1.93
N TRP A 107 9.97 18.23 -3.16
CA TRP A 107 9.89 19.45 -3.98
C TRP A 107 8.47 19.98 -4.14
N PHE A 108 7.49 19.09 -4.19
CA PHE A 108 6.08 19.46 -4.36
C PHE A 108 5.32 19.63 -3.04
N ASN A 109 6.00 19.40 -1.91
CA ASN A 109 5.62 19.67 -0.51
C ASN A 109 4.20 19.22 -0.09
N ALA A 110 4.19 18.21 0.78
CA ALA A 110 3.16 17.77 1.74
C ALA A 110 1.72 18.27 1.54
#